data_AF-Q81DL6-F1
#
_entry.id   AF-Q81DL6-F1
#
_cell.length_a   1.000
_cell.length_b   1.000
_cell.length_c   1.000
_cell.angle_alpha   90.00
_cell.angle_beta   90.00
_cell.angle_gamma   90.00
#
_symmetry.space_group_name_H-M   'P 1'
#
loop_
_entity.id
_entity.type
_entity.pdbx_description
1 polymer ?
#
loop_
_entity_poly.entity_id
_entity_poly.type
_entity_poly.pdbx_seq_one_letter_code
_entity_poly.pdbx_strand_id
1 'polypeptide(L)'
;MSQTITVKVKLLPTKEQIQLLEQSSYEYIKVINTLVSEMAEAKKSTKKSTKDVEANLPSAVKNQAIKDAKSVFSTKVKKSKYKVIPILKRPVCVWNNQNYSFDFTHISVPLMVNGKSTRLKVRALLTDKYNRNFNLLTHKLGTLRITKKSNKWIAQISVTIPTNEKTGTKILGVDLGLKVPAVAITDDEKVRFFGNGRQNKYMKRKFRSVRKKLGENKKLNAIRQLDDKEQRWMQDQDHKVSREIIDFATDNNISVIRLEQLTNIRQTARTSRKNEKNLHTWSFYRLAQFIEYKANLVGIKVEYVNPAYTSQTCPKCSEKNKAPARKSKCRCGFEKHRDSVGAMNIRTATVINGTSQSA
;
A
#
# COMPACT_ATOMS: atom_id res chain seq x y z
N MET A 1 -15.41 9.33 9.34
CA MET A 1 -15.19 8.28 8.32
C MET A 1 -14.45 7.10 8.95
N SER A 2 -14.14 6.03 8.21
CA SER A 2 -13.27 4.96 8.74
C SER A 2 -12.32 4.43 7.68
N GLN A 3 -11.15 3.98 8.11
CA GLN A 3 -10.12 3.44 7.24
C GLN A 3 -9.69 2.07 7.74
N THR A 4 -9.62 1.09 6.84
CA THR A 4 -9.13 -0.24 7.17
C THR A 4 -7.66 -0.38 6.79
N ILE A 5 -6.83 -0.82 7.75
CA ILE A 5 -5.42 -1.13 7.54
C ILE A 5 -5.13 -2.58 7.91
N THR A 6 -3.94 -3.08 7.56
CA THR A 6 -3.50 -4.43 7.92
C THR A 6 -2.30 -4.37 8.86
N VAL A 7 -2.47 -4.91 10.06
CA VAL A 7 -1.38 -5.18 11.00
C VAL A 7 -0.75 -6.53 10.63
N LYS A 8 0.58 -6.57 10.49
CA LYS A 8 1.33 -7.79 10.16
C LYS A 8 2.18 -8.21 11.35
N VAL A 9 2.01 -9.45 11.77
CA VAL A 9 2.61 -10.01 12.98
C VAL A 9 3.33 -11.30 12.61
N LYS A 10 4.58 -11.44 13.05
CA LYS A 10 5.33 -12.69 12.86
C LYS A 10 4.87 -13.71 13.91
N LEU A 11 4.48 -14.90 13.45
CA LEU A 11 4.19 -16.04 14.32
C LEU A 11 5.44 -16.89 14.54
N LEU A 12 5.51 -17.51 15.72
CA LEU A 12 6.55 -18.45 16.13
C LEU A 12 5.91 -19.79 16.56
N PRO A 13 5.29 -20.52 15.61
CA PRO A 13 4.64 -21.79 15.92
C PRO A 13 5.63 -22.90 16.29
N THR A 14 5.21 -23.84 17.14
CA THR A 14 5.92 -25.10 17.39
C THR A 14 5.89 -26.02 16.16
N LYS A 15 6.68 -27.10 16.14
CA LYS A 15 6.68 -28.06 15.02
C LYS A 15 5.30 -28.65 14.73
N GLU A 16 4.57 -29.04 15.77
CA GLU A 16 3.19 -29.54 15.67
C GLU A 16 2.24 -28.47 15.13
N GLN A 17 2.32 -27.24 15.66
CA GLN A 17 1.51 -26.13 15.17
C GLN A 17 1.78 -25.80 13.71
N ILE A 18 3.02 -25.93 13.24
CA ILE A 18 3.37 -25.77 11.82
C ILE A 18 2.60 -26.78 10.97
N GLN A 19 2.62 -28.07 11.33
CA GLN A 19 1.91 -29.10 10.58
C GLN A 19 0.41 -28.80 10.49
N LEU A 20 -0.21 -28.43 11.62
CA LEU A 20 -1.63 -28.07 11.68
C LEU A 20 -1.96 -26.83 10.83
N LEU A 21 -1.12 -25.80 10.86
CA LEU A 21 -1.28 -24.59 10.06
C LEU A 21 -1.09 -24.87 8.56
N GLU A 22 -0.16 -25.74 8.18
CA GLU A 22 0.04 -26.16 6.79
C GLU A 22 -1.18 -26.92 6.29
N GLN A 23 -1.57 -27.98 6.99
CA GLN A 23 -2.74 -28.78 6.64
C GLN A 23 -3.99 -27.90 6.49
N SER A 24 -4.26 -27.04 7.48
CA SER A 24 -5.41 -26.13 7.42
C SER A 24 -5.33 -25.14 6.26
N SER A 25 -4.13 -24.62 5.95
CA SER A 25 -3.94 -23.67 4.85
C SER A 25 -4.10 -24.30 3.47
N TYR A 26 -3.71 -25.57 3.30
CA TYR A 26 -3.94 -26.33 2.06
C TYR A 26 -5.41 -26.70 1.90
N GLU A 27 -6.03 -27.19 2.97
CA GLU A 27 -7.44 -27.58 2.93
C GLU A 27 -8.34 -26.36 2.67
N TYR A 28 -8.01 -25.21 3.26
CA TYR A 28 -8.74 -23.96 3.05
C TYR A 28 -8.77 -23.54 1.57
N ILE A 29 -7.60 -23.54 0.90
CA ILE A 29 -7.54 -23.18 -0.52
C ILE A 29 -8.17 -24.24 -1.42
N LYS A 30 -8.10 -25.52 -1.05
CA LYS A 30 -8.75 -26.62 -1.77
C LYS A 30 -10.26 -26.43 -1.79
N VAL A 31 -10.88 -26.18 -0.63
CA VAL A 31 -12.31 -25.87 -0.52
C VAL A 31 -12.70 -24.69 -1.41
N ILE A 32 -11.92 -23.60 -1.39
CA ILE A 32 -12.19 -22.43 -2.23
C ILE A 32 -12.13 -22.79 -3.71
N ASN A 33 -11.07 -23.47 -4.15
CA ASN A 33 -10.88 -23.84 -5.56
C ASN A 33 -12.01 -24.76 -6.06
N THR A 34 -12.39 -25.76 -5.27
CA THR A 34 -13.50 -26.67 -5.59
C THR A 34 -14.81 -25.89 -5.75
N LEU A 35 -15.17 -25.07 -4.75
CA LEU A 35 -16.41 -24.29 -4.81
C LEU A 35 -16.42 -23.29 -5.98
N VAL A 36 -15.27 -22.68 -6.31
CA VAL A 36 -15.16 -21.76 -7.45
C VAL A 36 -15.34 -22.50 -8.78
N SER A 37 -14.79 -23.71 -8.93
CA SER A 37 -14.99 -24.54 -10.13
C SER A 37 -16.45 -24.92 -10.29
N GLU A 38 -17.07 -25.45 -9.23
CA GLU A 38 -18.49 -25.85 -9.23
C GLU A 38 -19.42 -24.67 -9.59
N MET A 39 -19.16 -23.48 -9.03
CA MET A 39 -19.94 -22.28 -9.34
C MET A 39 -19.73 -21.79 -10.78
N ALA A 40 -18.51 -21.96 -11.33
CA ALA A 40 -18.19 -21.59 -12.69
C ALA A 40 -18.89 -22.51 -13.70
N GLU A 41 -18.84 -23.82 -13.48
CA GLU A 41 -19.52 -24.84 -14.28
C GLU A 41 -21.05 -24.64 -14.26
N ALA A 42 -21.62 -24.48 -13.08
CA ALA A 42 -23.06 -24.27 -12.92
C ALA A 42 -23.51 -22.83 -13.25
N LYS A 43 -22.58 -21.93 -13.58
CA LYS A 43 -22.80 -20.49 -13.82
C LYS A 43 -23.66 -19.79 -12.76
N LYS A 44 -23.62 -20.28 -11.52
CA LYS A 44 -24.47 -19.82 -10.41
C LYS A 44 -23.70 -19.83 -9.10
N SER A 45 -24.08 -18.93 -8.19
CA SER A 45 -23.48 -18.92 -6.84
C SER A 45 -23.89 -20.16 -6.06
N THR A 46 -22.97 -20.70 -5.27
CA THR A 46 -23.24 -21.86 -4.41
C THR A 46 -24.23 -21.51 -3.29
N LYS A 47 -25.14 -22.43 -3.01
CA LYS A 47 -26.03 -22.43 -1.84
C LYS A 47 -25.51 -23.35 -0.71
N LYS A 48 -24.37 -24.02 -0.92
CA LYS A 48 -23.73 -24.89 0.08
C LYS A 48 -23.44 -24.11 1.37
N SER A 49 -23.66 -24.80 2.48
CA SER A 49 -23.36 -24.41 3.85
C SER A 49 -22.20 -25.25 4.39
N THR A 50 -21.82 -25.05 5.66
CA THR A 50 -20.68 -25.77 6.26
C THR A 50 -20.85 -27.28 6.35
N LYS A 51 -22.11 -27.77 6.37
CA LYS A 51 -22.44 -29.21 6.41
C LYS A 51 -22.18 -29.89 5.06
N ASP A 52 -22.27 -29.13 3.97
CA ASP A 52 -22.10 -29.62 2.59
C ASP A 52 -20.63 -29.59 2.13
N VAL A 53 -19.73 -29.16 3.02
CA VAL A 53 -18.29 -29.05 2.77
C VAL A 53 -17.55 -30.06 3.63
N GLU A 54 -17.14 -31.15 2.98
CA GLU A 54 -16.26 -32.16 3.54
C GLU A 54 -14.81 -31.66 3.47
N ALA A 55 -14.31 -31.23 4.62
CA ALA A 55 -12.97 -30.66 4.77
C ALA A 55 -12.53 -30.77 6.24
N ASN A 56 -11.25 -31.07 6.46
CA ASN A 56 -10.65 -31.09 7.79
C ASN A 56 -10.37 -29.67 8.31
N LEU A 57 -11.43 -28.89 8.49
CA LEU A 57 -11.41 -27.51 8.97
C LEU A 57 -12.52 -27.29 10.00
N PRO A 58 -12.32 -26.41 11.01
CA PRO A 58 -13.40 -26.03 11.91
C PRO A 58 -14.55 -25.38 11.13
N SER A 59 -15.80 -25.57 11.58
CA SER A 59 -17.01 -25.06 10.90
C SER A 59 -16.94 -23.56 10.61
N ALA A 60 -16.42 -22.76 11.54
CA ALA A 60 -16.23 -21.32 11.36
C ALA A 60 -15.27 -20.98 10.21
N VAL A 61 -14.22 -21.79 10.03
CA VAL A 61 -13.22 -21.64 8.98
C VAL A 61 -13.78 -22.09 7.64
N LYS A 62 -14.56 -23.19 7.59
CA LYS A 62 -15.31 -23.60 6.39
C LYS A 62 -16.26 -22.48 5.93
N ASN A 63 -16.98 -21.86 6.85
CA ASN A 63 -17.88 -20.76 6.52
C ASN A 63 -17.12 -19.57 5.90
N GLN A 64 -15.94 -19.25 6.43
CA GLN A 64 -15.09 -18.21 5.85
C GLN A 64 -14.59 -18.60 4.44
N ALA A 65 -14.20 -19.87 4.22
CA ALA A 65 -13.81 -20.37 2.90
C ALA A 65 -14.96 -20.26 1.87
N ILE A 66 -16.20 -20.57 2.26
CA ILE A 66 -17.38 -20.41 1.39
C ILE A 66 -17.58 -18.94 1.00
N LYS A 67 -17.44 -18.00 1.95
CA LYS A 67 -17.53 -16.56 1.69
C LYS A 67 -16.43 -16.08 0.75
N ASP A 68 -15.21 -16.52 0.97
CA ASP A 68 -14.07 -16.18 0.12
C ASP A 68 -14.24 -16.76 -1.30
N ALA A 69 -14.75 -17.99 -1.44
CA ALA A 69 -15.08 -18.59 -2.73
C ALA A 69 -16.13 -17.78 -3.49
N LYS A 70 -17.21 -17.35 -2.83
CA LYS A 70 -18.24 -16.47 -3.42
C LYS A 70 -17.65 -15.13 -3.86
N SER A 71 -16.74 -14.56 -3.08
CA SER A 71 -16.03 -13.33 -3.43
C SER A 71 -15.14 -13.50 -4.65
N VAL A 72 -14.36 -14.58 -4.73
CA VAL A 72 -13.52 -14.90 -5.90
C VAL A 72 -14.39 -15.10 -7.14
N PHE A 73 -15.49 -15.84 -7.02
CA PHE A 73 -16.44 -16.06 -8.10
C PHE A 73 -17.05 -14.76 -8.63
N SER A 74 -17.52 -13.87 -7.74
CA SER A 74 -18.14 -12.60 -8.16
C SER A 74 -17.13 -11.61 -8.76
N THR A 75 -15.94 -11.51 -8.17
CA THR A 75 -14.96 -10.48 -8.54
C THR A 75 -14.04 -10.88 -9.68
N LYS A 76 -13.87 -12.18 -9.94
CA LYS A 76 -12.95 -12.69 -10.98
C LYS A 76 -13.70 -13.46 -12.06
N VAL A 77 -14.42 -14.52 -11.70
CA VAL A 77 -15.07 -15.40 -12.68
C VAL A 77 -16.18 -14.65 -13.42
N LYS A 78 -17.16 -14.07 -12.71
CA LYS A 78 -18.24 -13.30 -13.33
C LYS A 78 -17.72 -12.10 -14.13
N LYS A 79 -16.75 -11.34 -13.58
CA LYS A 79 -16.16 -10.19 -14.28
C LYS A 79 -15.43 -10.60 -15.58
N SER A 80 -14.85 -11.79 -15.62
CA SER A 80 -14.24 -12.34 -16.83
C SER A 80 -15.26 -12.94 -17.82
N LYS A 81 -16.57 -12.83 -17.54
CA LYS A 81 -17.63 -13.53 -18.28
C LYS A 81 -17.36 -15.04 -18.36
N TYR A 82 -16.93 -15.64 -17.25
CA TYR A 82 -16.62 -17.07 -17.11
C TYR A 82 -15.45 -17.57 -17.98
N LYS A 83 -14.65 -16.68 -18.57
CA LYS A 83 -13.48 -17.06 -19.37
C LYS A 83 -12.26 -17.46 -18.53
N VAL A 84 -12.19 -16.99 -17.29
CA VAL A 84 -11.06 -17.21 -16.38
C VAL A 84 -11.56 -17.79 -15.07
N ILE A 85 -11.06 -18.98 -14.71
CA ILE A 85 -11.29 -19.63 -13.42
C ILE A 85 -9.97 -19.54 -12.62
N PRO A 86 -9.88 -18.64 -11.62
CA PRO A 86 -8.66 -18.48 -10.85
C PRO A 86 -8.46 -19.65 -9.88
N ILE A 87 -7.20 -20.09 -9.73
CA ILE A 87 -6.82 -21.15 -8.79
C ILE A 87 -5.88 -20.55 -7.74
N LEU A 88 -6.24 -20.71 -6.46
CA LEU A 88 -5.40 -20.34 -5.33
C LEU A 88 -4.32 -21.42 -5.16
N LYS A 89 -3.06 -21.03 -5.32
CA LYS A 89 -1.89 -21.92 -5.20
C LYS A 89 -1.06 -21.70 -3.94
N ARG A 90 -1.22 -20.55 -3.28
CA ARG A 90 -0.41 -20.16 -2.12
C ARG A 90 -1.19 -20.49 -0.84
N PRO A 91 -0.69 -21.35 0.05
CA PRO A 91 -1.37 -21.72 1.29
C PRO A 91 -1.72 -20.50 2.12
N VAL A 92 -2.99 -20.43 2.52
CA VAL A 92 -3.55 -19.37 3.37
C VAL A 92 -4.73 -19.93 4.14
N CYS A 93 -4.92 -19.47 5.37
CA CYS A 93 -6.14 -19.73 6.12
C CYS A 93 -6.66 -18.42 6.73
N VAL A 94 -7.98 -18.24 6.79
CA VAL A 94 -8.63 -17.00 7.23
C VAL A 94 -9.68 -17.29 8.29
N TRP A 95 -9.65 -16.50 9.36
CA TRP A 95 -10.62 -16.49 10.44
C TRP A 95 -11.32 -15.13 10.47
N ASN A 96 -12.64 -15.13 10.69
CA ASN A 96 -13.38 -13.90 10.96
C ASN A 96 -13.11 -13.40 12.39
N ASN A 97 -13.50 -12.16 12.67
CA ASN A 97 -13.23 -11.48 13.95
C ASN A 97 -13.87 -12.12 15.20
N GLN A 98 -14.84 -13.02 15.04
CA GLN A 98 -15.44 -13.77 16.16
C GLN A 98 -14.64 -15.04 16.49
N ASN A 99 -13.75 -15.48 15.60
CA ASN A 99 -13.11 -16.80 15.65
C ASN A 99 -11.58 -16.72 15.83
N TYR A 100 -11.07 -15.60 16.33
CA TYR A 100 -9.72 -15.52 16.88
C TYR A 100 -9.68 -14.53 18.04
N SER A 101 -8.65 -14.63 18.87
CA SER A 101 -8.33 -13.68 19.94
C SER A 101 -6.82 -13.57 20.10
N PHE A 102 -6.33 -12.63 20.90
CA PHE A 102 -4.90 -12.50 21.22
C PHE A 102 -4.70 -11.91 22.61
N ASP A 103 -3.56 -12.24 23.23
CA ASP A 103 -3.14 -11.75 24.57
C ASP A 103 -1.79 -11.02 24.49
N PHE A 104 -1.53 -10.32 23.38
CA PHE A 104 -0.28 -9.60 23.02
C PHE A 104 1.01 -10.45 22.99
N THR A 105 0.94 -11.71 23.40
CA THR A 105 2.04 -12.68 23.32
C THR A 105 1.68 -13.84 22.40
N HIS A 106 0.40 -14.17 22.29
CA HIS A 106 -0.13 -15.24 21.46
C HIS A 106 -1.34 -14.78 20.65
N ILE A 107 -1.54 -15.43 19.50
CA ILE A 107 -2.78 -15.40 18.73
C ILE A 107 -3.46 -16.76 18.91
N SER A 108 -4.72 -16.75 19.31
CA SER A 108 -5.55 -17.93 19.54
C SER A 108 -6.49 -18.16 18.35
N VAL A 109 -6.42 -19.32 17.72
CA VAL A 109 -7.28 -19.70 16.58
C VAL A 109 -7.79 -21.14 16.72
N PRO A 110 -9.03 -21.44 16.27
CA PRO A 110 -9.51 -22.81 16.16
C PRO A 110 -8.83 -23.51 14.98
N LEU A 111 -8.33 -24.72 15.24
CA LEU A 111 -7.74 -25.65 14.28
C LEU A 111 -8.30 -27.06 14.54
N MET A 112 -8.27 -27.94 13.55
CA MET A 112 -8.65 -29.34 13.76
C MET A 112 -7.49 -30.11 14.38
N VAL A 113 -7.73 -30.76 15.51
CA VAL A 113 -6.78 -31.64 16.21
C VAL A 113 -7.51 -32.94 16.50
N ASN A 114 -7.01 -34.06 15.97
CA ASN A 114 -7.60 -35.40 16.16
C ASN A 114 -9.12 -35.44 15.90
N GLY A 115 -9.57 -34.82 14.81
CA GLY A 115 -10.98 -34.76 14.41
C GLY A 115 -11.86 -33.79 15.22
N LYS A 116 -11.31 -33.09 16.21
CA LYS A 116 -12.02 -32.10 17.03
C LYS A 116 -11.51 -30.69 16.77
N SER A 117 -12.41 -29.70 16.83
CA SER A 117 -12.02 -28.30 16.73
C SER A 117 -11.46 -27.81 18.08
N THR A 118 -10.15 -27.56 18.13
CA THR A 118 -9.45 -27.12 19.33
C THR A 118 -8.87 -25.72 19.13
N ARG A 119 -9.03 -24.85 20.13
CA ARG A 119 -8.46 -23.50 20.10
C ARG A 119 -7.00 -23.56 20.54
N LEU A 120 -6.08 -23.26 19.61
CA LEU A 120 -4.64 -23.30 19.86
C LEU A 120 -4.08 -21.88 19.99
N LYS A 121 -3.18 -21.69 20.96
CA LYS A 121 -2.41 -20.46 21.16
C LYS A 121 -1.08 -20.55 20.41
N VAL A 122 -0.89 -19.69 19.41
CA VAL A 122 0.35 -19.60 18.63
C VAL A 122 1.11 -18.35 19.04
N ARG A 123 2.37 -18.49 19.47
CA ARG A 123 3.20 -17.36 19.87
C ARG A 123 3.34 -16.34 18.74
N ALA A 124 3.18 -15.07 19.06
CA ALA A 124 3.10 -13.98 18.10
C ALA A 124 3.93 -12.77 18.57
N LEU A 125 4.77 -12.23 17.69
CA LEU A 125 5.56 -11.01 17.97
C LEU A 125 4.72 -9.77 17.69
N LEU A 126 3.78 -9.48 18.61
CA LEU A 126 2.82 -8.38 18.50
C LEU A 126 3.47 -7.04 18.87
N THR A 127 4.36 -7.03 19.86
CA THR A 127 5.08 -5.83 20.32
C THR A 127 6.09 -5.37 19.26
N ASP A 128 6.02 -4.09 18.88
CA ASP A 128 7.03 -3.43 18.04
C ASP A 128 7.72 -2.31 18.82
N LYS A 129 8.83 -1.77 18.27
CA LYS A 129 9.70 -0.77 18.93
C LYS A 129 8.95 0.48 19.43
N TYR A 130 7.72 0.73 18.96
CA TYR A 130 6.93 1.92 19.27
C TYR A 130 5.52 1.59 19.78
N ASN A 131 5.25 0.34 20.16
CA ASN A 131 3.91 -0.15 20.51
C ASN A 131 2.81 0.22 19.48
N ARG A 132 3.18 0.41 18.21
CA ARG A 132 2.23 0.83 17.17
C ARG A 132 1.19 -0.26 16.94
N ASN A 133 1.63 -1.51 16.79
CA ASN A 133 0.71 -2.63 16.68
C ASN A 133 -0.27 -2.71 17.85
N PHE A 134 0.18 -2.42 19.08
CA PHE A 134 -0.69 -2.39 20.26
C PHE A 134 -1.82 -1.38 20.08
N ASN A 135 -1.48 -0.12 19.78
CA ASN A 135 -2.46 0.95 19.55
C ASN A 135 -3.40 0.68 18.38
N LEU A 136 -2.92 -0.01 17.34
CA LEU A 136 -3.77 -0.37 16.21
C LEU A 136 -4.76 -1.48 16.59
N LEU A 137 -4.30 -2.50 17.32
CA LEU A 137 -5.10 -3.67 17.66
C LEU A 137 -6.19 -3.42 18.71
N THR A 138 -6.25 -2.23 19.33
CA THR A 138 -7.38 -1.81 20.18
C THR A 138 -8.62 -1.41 19.38
N HIS A 139 -8.47 -1.12 18.09
CA HIS A 139 -9.56 -0.70 17.23
C HIS A 139 -10.37 -1.90 16.70
N LYS A 140 -11.46 -1.61 15.97
CA LYS A 140 -12.37 -2.64 15.46
C LYS A 140 -11.65 -3.65 14.57
N LEU A 141 -11.62 -4.90 15.04
CA LEU A 141 -10.96 -6.00 14.35
C LEU A 141 -11.81 -6.58 13.23
N GLY A 142 -11.15 -6.88 12.11
CA GLY A 142 -11.68 -7.60 10.96
C GLY A 142 -11.13 -9.01 10.87
N THR A 143 -10.90 -9.51 9.67
CA THR A 143 -10.39 -10.88 9.46
C THR A 143 -8.93 -11.01 9.87
N LEU A 144 -8.58 -12.18 10.41
CA LEU A 144 -7.22 -12.66 10.59
C LEU A 144 -6.88 -13.59 9.42
N ARG A 145 -5.82 -13.29 8.69
CA ARG A 145 -5.28 -14.14 7.63
C ARG A 145 -3.89 -14.63 8.03
N ILE A 146 -3.68 -15.94 8.07
CA ILE A 146 -2.35 -16.54 8.31
C ILE A 146 -1.80 -17.06 6.99
N THR A 147 -0.54 -16.70 6.69
CA THR A 147 0.18 -17.13 5.48
C THR A 147 1.60 -17.54 5.81
N LYS A 148 2.20 -18.39 4.96
CA LYS A 148 3.62 -18.72 5.01
C LYS A 148 4.35 -17.99 3.87
N LYS A 149 5.30 -17.12 4.22
CA LYS A 149 6.16 -16.38 3.25
C LYS A 149 7.62 -16.57 3.60
N SER A 150 8.42 -17.12 2.67
CA SER A 150 9.86 -17.36 2.86
C SER A 150 10.16 -18.10 4.18
N ASN A 151 9.45 -19.20 4.42
CA ASN A 151 9.49 -20.01 5.66
C ASN A 151 9.16 -19.27 6.96
N LYS A 152 8.51 -18.11 6.88
CA LYS A 152 8.01 -17.35 8.04
C LYS A 152 6.50 -17.34 8.02
N TRP A 153 5.90 -17.63 9.17
CA TRP A 153 4.46 -17.51 9.39
C TRP A 153 4.10 -16.08 9.74
N ILE A 154 3.15 -15.51 9.00
CA ILE A 154 2.70 -14.13 9.17
C ILE A 154 1.19 -14.13 9.37
N ALA A 155 0.77 -13.60 10.52
CA ALA A 155 -0.61 -13.22 10.79
C ALA A 155 -0.86 -11.81 10.27
N GLN A 156 -1.94 -11.62 9.53
CA GLN A 156 -2.38 -10.36 8.96
C GLN A 156 -3.77 -10.05 9.51
N ILE A 157 -3.85 -9.07 10.40
CA ILE A 157 -5.10 -8.67 11.04
C ILE A 157 -5.60 -7.40 10.37
N SER A 158 -6.80 -7.45 9.80
CA SER A 158 -7.47 -6.24 9.30
C SER A 158 -8.02 -5.46 10.48
N VAL A 159 -7.79 -4.15 10.51
CA VAL A 159 -8.19 -3.25 11.60
C VAL A 159 -8.87 -2.04 10.98
N THR A 160 -10.10 -1.75 11.40
CA THR A 160 -10.86 -0.56 10.98
C THR A 160 -10.73 0.53 12.04
N ILE A 161 -10.14 1.66 11.64
CA ILE A 161 -9.84 2.81 12.49
C ILE A 161 -10.83 3.92 12.14
N PRO A 162 -11.50 4.54 13.12
CA PRO A 162 -12.29 5.73 12.88
C PRO A 162 -11.37 6.89 12.50
N THR A 163 -11.70 7.59 11.42
CA THR A 163 -10.96 8.77 10.97
C THR A 163 -11.84 10.00 11.13
N ASN A 164 -11.33 10.96 11.91
CA ASN A 164 -11.95 12.26 12.12
C ASN A 164 -11.15 13.29 11.33
N GLU A 165 -11.78 13.95 10.37
CA GLU A 165 -11.13 15.01 9.62
C GLU A 165 -10.90 16.23 10.53
N LYS A 166 -9.73 16.84 10.42
CA LYS A 166 -9.41 18.11 11.09
C LYS A 166 -10.23 19.22 10.45
N THR A 167 -10.72 20.15 11.26
CA THR A 167 -11.54 21.30 10.83
C THR A 167 -10.73 22.56 10.52
N GLY A 168 -9.40 22.52 10.62
CA GLY A 168 -8.55 23.69 10.39
C GLY A 168 -8.38 24.03 8.91
N THR A 169 -7.85 25.24 8.66
CA THR A 169 -7.70 25.80 7.31
C THR A 169 -6.25 25.81 6.81
N LYS A 170 -5.28 25.39 7.63
CA LYS A 170 -3.87 25.38 7.24
C LYS A 170 -3.60 24.34 6.14
N ILE A 171 -3.04 24.82 5.03
CA ILE A 171 -2.79 24.02 3.82
C ILE A 171 -1.29 23.80 3.64
N LEU A 172 -0.91 22.55 3.34
CA LEU A 172 0.41 22.17 2.88
C LEU A 172 0.39 21.85 1.39
N GLY A 173 1.13 22.61 0.58
CA GLY A 173 1.36 22.24 -0.83
C GLY A 173 2.53 21.29 -0.94
N VAL A 174 2.38 20.18 -1.67
CA VAL A 174 3.43 19.17 -1.84
C VAL A 174 3.70 18.91 -3.33
N ASP A 175 4.89 19.31 -3.79
CA ASP A 175 5.40 19.04 -5.14
C ASP A 175 6.17 17.72 -5.16
N LEU A 176 5.81 16.79 -6.04
CA LEU A 176 6.47 15.50 -6.18
C LEU A 176 7.49 15.56 -7.33
N GLY A 177 8.72 15.13 -7.09
CA GLY A 177 9.79 15.22 -8.09
C GLY A 177 10.67 13.96 -8.23
N LEU A 178 11.51 13.97 -9.27
CA LEU A 178 12.49 12.90 -9.52
C LEU A 178 13.78 13.07 -8.69
N LYS A 179 14.28 14.30 -8.62
CA LYS A 179 15.58 14.64 -8.00
C LYS A 179 15.41 14.87 -6.50
N VAL A 180 14.34 15.57 -6.13
CA VAL A 180 13.82 15.66 -4.77
C VAL A 180 12.47 14.94 -4.81
N PRO A 181 12.31 13.79 -4.13
CA PRO A 181 11.07 13.01 -4.13
C PRO A 181 9.82 13.83 -3.76
N ALA A 182 9.94 14.70 -2.76
CA ALA A 182 8.89 15.67 -2.44
C ALA A 182 9.46 16.98 -1.87
N VAL A 183 8.82 18.10 -2.17
CA VAL A 183 9.03 19.40 -1.51
C VAL A 183 7.69 19.86 -0.97
N ALA A 184 7.64 20.21 0.32
CA ALA A 184 6.43 20.71 0.93
C ALA A 184 6.61 22.14 1.41
N ILE A 185 5.54 22.93 1.33
CA ILE A 185 5.47 24.27 1.90
C ILE A 185 4.14 24.51 2.61
N THR A 186 4.23 25.01 3.84
CA THR A 186 3.08 25.41 4.67
C THR A 186 2.59 26.80 4.26
N ASP A 187 1.44 27.23 4.78
CA ASP A 187 0.89 28.59 4.65
C ASP A 187 1.84 29.67 5.17
N ASP A 188 2.48 29.43 6.32
CA ASP A 188 3.51 30.28 6.95
C ASP A 188 4.92 30.16 6.31
N GLU A 189 4.98 29.72 5.05
CA GLU A 189 6.19 29.62 4.21
C GLU A 189 7.33 28.72 4.71
N LYS A 190 7.08 27.83 5.68
CA LYS A 190 8.06 26.82 6.07
C LYS A 190 8.21 25.78 4.97
N VAL A 191 9.42 25.65 4.44
CA VAL A 191 9.75 24.72 3.35
C VAL A 191 10.52 23.53 3.89
N ARG A 192 10.16 22.32 3.44
CA ARG A 192 10.94 21.10 3.69
C ARG A 192 11.10 20.25 2.44
N PHE A 193 12.30 19.70 2.25
CA PHE A 193 12.65 18.79 1.17
C PHE A 193 12.73 17.36 1.74
N PHE A 194 12.13 16.38 1.05
CA PHE A 194 12.02 15.01 1.53
C PHE A 194 12.64 14.01 0.56
N GLY A 195 13.39 13.06 1.13
CA GLY A 195 14.03 11.96 0.41
C GLY A 195 15.21 12.36 -0.47
N ASN A 196 15.85 11.35 -1.06
CA ASN A 196 17.06 11.53 -1.88
C ASN A 196 16.90 10.89 -3.27
N GLY A 197 16.45 11.67 -4.25
CA GLY A 197 16.22 11.19 -5.61
C GLY A 197 17.51 10.77 -6.33
N ARG A 198 18.68 11.31 -5.93
CA ARG A 198 19.99 10.88 -6.45
C ARG A 198 20.33 9.47 -5.97
N GLN A 199 20.09 9.18 -4.69
CA GLN A 199 20.24 7.83 -4.14
C GLN A 199 19.28 6.85 -4.80
N ASN A 200 18.02 7.25 -4.99
CA ASN A 200 17.04 6.44 -5.72
C ASN A 200 17.52 6.10 -7.13
N LYS A 201 18.04 7.10 -7.86
CA LYS A 201 18.63 6.90 -9.19
C LYS A 201 19.86 6.01 -9.17
N TYR A 202 20.74 6.17 -8.19
CA TYR A 202 21.93 5.33 -8.01
C TYR A 202 21.53 3.86 -7.78
N MET A 203 20.61 3.60 -6.85
CA MET A 203 20.16 2.25 -6.53
C MET A 203 19.53 1.56 -7.75
N LYS A 204 18.67 2.27 -8.50
CA LYS A 204 18.13 1.77 -9.77
C LYS A 204 19.23 1.42 -10.78
N ARG A 205 20.25 2.26 -10.93
CA ARG A 205 21.41 1.98 -11.81
C ARG A 205 22.19 0.75 -11.34
N LYS A 206 22.43 0.63 -10.03
CA LYS A 206 23.12 -0.52 -9.42
C LYS A 206 22.39 -1.83 -9.73
N PHE A 207 21.08 -1.91 -9.45
CA PHE A 207 20.30 -3.12 -9.76
C PHE A 207 20.27 -3.45 -11.25
N ARG A 208 20.15 -2.43 -12.13
CA ARG A 208 20.24 -2.64 -13.59
C ARG A 208 21.60 -3.19 -14.03
N SER A 209 22.69 -2.64 -13.53
CA SER A 209 24.05 -3.11 -13.83
C SER A 209 24.27 -4.54 -13.36
N VAL A 210 23.84 -4.87 -12.13
CA VAL A 210 23.90 -6.24 -11.60
C VAL A 210 23.10 -7.21 -12.48
N ARG A 211 21.85 -6.86 -12.86
CA ARG A 211 21.05 -7.70 -13.75
C ARG A 211 21.70 -7.91 -15.12
N LYS A 212 22.28 -6.85 -15.72
CA LYS A 212 22.99 -6.94 -17.01
C LYS A 212 24.15 -7.92 -16.92
N LYS A 213 25.03 -7.76 -15.93
CA LYS A 213 26.20 -8.63 -15.71
C LYS A 213 25.81 -10.09 -15.47
N LEU A 214 24.76 -10.33 -14.67
CA LEU A 214 24.27 -11.69 -14.45
C LEU A 214 23.66 -12.30 -15.72
N GLY A 215 23.00 -11.48 -16.54
CA GLY A 215 22.42 -11.89 -17.83
C GLY A 215 23.50 -12.29 -18.83
N GLU A 216 24.54 -11.47 -18.97
CA GLU A 216 25.73 -11.76 -19.80
C GLU A 216 26.40 -13.07 -19.36
N ASN A 217 26.51 -13.30 -18.04
CA ASN A 217 27.06 -14.54 -17.47
C ASN A 217 26.06 -15.72 -17.45
N LYS A 218 24.89 -15.60 -18.07
CA LYS A 218 23.81 -16.60 -18.10
C LYS A 218 23.39 -17.14 -16.71
N LYS A 219 23.60 -16.36 -15.64
CA LYS A 219 23.27 -16.72 -14.24
C LYS A 219 21.78 -16.47 -13.94
N LEU A 220 20.89 -17.17 -14.63
CA LEU A 220 19.43 -16.98 -14.54
C LEU A 220 18.88 -17.20 -13.12
N ASN A 221 19.41 -18.16 -12.38
CA ASN A 221 18.99 -18.41 -10.99
C ASN A 221 19.33 -17.23 -10.06
N ALA A 222 20.49 -16.60 -10.24
CA ALA A 222 20.86 -15.41 -9.46
C ALA A 222 19.94 -14.22 -9.78
N ILE A 223 19.54 -14.06 -11.06
CA ILE A 223 18.55 -13.05 -11.45
C ILE A 223 17.21 -13.31 -10.78
N ARG A 224 16.72 -14.56 -10.77
CA ARG A 224 15.47 -14.94 -10.09
C ARG A 224 15.56 -14.68 -8.58
N GLN A 225 16.70 -14.93 -7.95
CA GLN A 225 16.93 -14.67 -6.52
C GLN A 225 17.02 -13.16 -6.16
N LEU A 226 17.31 -12.29 -7.13
CA LEU A 226 17.17 -10.85 -6.92
C LEU A 226 15.71 -10.44 -6.73
N ASP A 227 14.77 -11.18 -7.33
CA ASP A 227 13.33 -11.02 -7.15
C ASP A 227 12.92 -9.53 -7.33
N ASP A 228 12.13 -9.01 -6.39
CA ASP A 228 11.63 -7.65 -6.34
C ASP A 228 12.49 -6.72 -5.44
N LYS A 229 13.76 -7.06 -5.14
CA LYS A 229 14.62 -6.30 -4.21
C LYS A 229 14.66 -4.80 -4.51
N GLU A 230 14.79 -4.41 -5.78
CA GLU A 230 14.76 -3.00 -6.21
C GLU A 230 13.43 -2.34 -5.86
N GLN A 231 12.31 -2.99 -6.14
CA GLN A 231 10.98 -2.45 -5.88
C GLN A 231 10.70 -2.34 -4.39
N ARG A 232 11.10 -3.34 -3.59
CA ARG A 232 10.99 -3.28 -2.12
C ARG A 232 11.79 -2.14 -1.53
N TRP A 233 13.02 -1.91 -2.01
CA TRP A 233 13.82 -0.77 -1.57
C TRP A 233 13.15 0.56 -1.93
N MET A 234 12.66 0.70 -3.16
CA MET A 234 11.94 1.92 -3.58
C MET A 234 10.64 2.14 -2.78
N GLN A 235 9.90 1.06 -2.47
CA GLN A 235 8.69 1.12 -1.67
C GLN A 235 8.98 1.54 -0.22
N ASP A 236 10.07 1.04 0.36
CA ASP A 236 10.53 1.46 1.70
C ASP A 236 10.87 2.96 1.73
N GLN A 237 11.54 3.48 0.69
CA GLN A 237 11.80 4.92 0.57
C GLN A 237 10.51 5.73 0.50
N ASP A 238 9.54 5.32 -0.33
CA ASP A 238 8.26 6.02 -0.43
C ASP A 238 7.49 5.98 0.90
N HIS A 239 7.55 4.86 1.65
CA HIS A 239 6.97 4.77 2.99
C HIS A 239 7.66 5.70 4.00
N LYS A 240 8.99 5.87 3.94
CA LYS A 240 9.70 6.80 4.83
C LYS A 240 9.36 8.25 4.50
N VAL A 241 9.49 8.63 3.23
CA VAL A 241 9.17 9.98 2.73
C VAL A 241 7.73 10.37 3.07
N SER A 242 6.74 9.53 2.74
CA SER A 242 5.34 9.83 3.10
C SER A 242 5.12 9.90 4.60
N ARG A 243 5.88 9.17 5.45
CA ARG A 243 5.74 9.31 6.90
C ARG A 243 6.30 10.66 7.37
N GLU A 244 7.49 11.03 6.90
CA GLU A 244 8.11 12.32 7.22
C GLU A 244 7.25 13.52 6.79
N ILE A 245 6.56 13.43 5.65
CA ILE A 245 5.61 14.46 5.20
C ILE A 245 4.45 14.60 6.19
N ILE A 246 3.88 13.48 6.66
CA ILE A 246 2.75 13.51 7.62
C ILE A 246 3.20 13.97 9.00
N ASP A 247 4.40 13.59 9.45
CA ASP A 247 4.97 14.09 10.70
C ASP A 247 5.17 15.61 10.60
N PHE A 248 5.79 16.11 9.52
CA PHE A 248 5.93 17.56 9.26
C PHE A 248 4.59 18.30 9.21
N ALA A 249 3.58 17.71 8.57
CA ALA A 249 2.24 18.27 8.51
C ALA A 249 1.58 18.34 9.90
N THR A 250 1.78 17.31 10.72
CA THR A 250 1.26 17.24 12.10
C THR A 250 1.93 18.27 12.99
N ASP A 251 3.26 18.37 12.94
CA ASP A 251 4.06 19.33 13.71
C ASP A 251 3.69 20.80 13.41
N ASN A 252 3.21 21.07 12.20
CA ASN A 252 2.80 22.41 11.76
C ASN A 252 1.27 22.63 11.80
N ASN A 253 0.50 21.74 12.44
CA ASN A 253 -0.95 21.84 12.57
C ASN A 253 -1.70 21.95 11.23
N ILE A 254 -1.18 21.29 10.19
CA ILE A 254 -1.81 21.22 8.87
C ILE A 254 -3.09 20.39 8.96
N SER A 255 -4.13 20.88 8.26
CA SER A 255 -5.43 20.21 8.13
C SER A 255 -5.69 19.70 6.72
N VAL A 256 -5.08 20.33 5.72
CA VAL A 256 -5.25 19.96 4.31
C VAL A 256 -3.88 19.82 3.62
N ILE A 257 -3.68 18.74 2.88
CA ILE A 257 -2.53 18.56 1.98
C ILE A 257 -3.03 18.65 0.54
N ARG A 258 -2.40 19.49 -0.27
CA ARG A 258 -2.65 19.58 -1.72
C ARG A 258 -1.54 18.89 -2.50
N LEU A 259 -1.95 18.02 -3.42
CA LEU A 259 -1.09 17.28 -4.34
C LEU A 259 -1.51 17.55 -5.79
N GLU A 260 -0.58 17.43 -6.73
CA GLU A 260 -0.93 17.46 -8.16
C GLU A 260 -1.65 16.18 -8.59
N GLN A 261 -2.67 16.33 -9.44
CA GLN A 261 -3.25 15.21 -10.16
C GLN A 261 -2.35 14.81 -11.34
N LEU A 262 -1.34 13.97 -11.06
CA LEU A 262 -0.35 13.52 -12.03
C LEU A 262 -0.84 12.41 -12.98
N THR A 263 -2.16 12.32 -13.20
CA THR A 263 -2.74 11.39 -14.18
C THR A 263 -2.15 11.70 -15.56
N ASN A 264 -1.78 10.66 -16.31
CA ASN A 264 -1.18 10.77 -17.65
C ASN A 264 0.16 11.53 -17.76
N ILE A 265 0.84 11.82 -16.64
CA ILE A 265 2.12 12.55 -16.67
C ILE A 265 3.20 11.82 -17.49
N ARG A 266 3.08 10.50 -17.63
CA ARG A 266 4.02 9.68 -18.41
C ARG A 266 3.89 9.92 -19.91
N GLN A 267 2.73 10.36 -20.38
CA GLN A 267 2.43 10.65 -21.79
C GLN A 267 2.65 12.14 -22.11
N THR A 268 2.40 13.04 -21.14
CA THR A 268 2.39 14.49 -21.38
C THR A 268 3.71 15.18 -21.01
N ALA A 269 4.53 14.59 -20.14
CA ALA A 269 5.76 15.23 -19.70
C ALA A 269 6.83 15.24 -20.80
N ARG A 270 7.24 16.44 -21.21
CA ARG A 270 8.45 16.64 -22.02
C ARG A 270 9.67 16.31 -21.16
N THR A 271 10.29 15.16 -21.38
CA THR A 271 11.51 14.76 -20.68
C THR A 271 12.71 14.72 -21.62
N SER A 272 13.87 15.14 -21.12
CA SER A 272 15.13 14.90 -21.82
C SER A 272 15.38 13.39 -21.96
N ARG A 273 16.06 12.93 -23.02
CA ARG A 273 16.51 11.52 -23.19
C ARG A 273 17.15 10.92 -21.92
N LYS A 274 17.86 11.74 -21.12
CA LYS A 274 18.52 11.34 -19.86
C LYS A 274 17.54 11.01 -18.71
N ASN A 275 16.32 11.54 -18.74
CA ASN A 275 15.32 11.44 -17.68
C ASN A 275 14.09 10.63 -18.07
N GLU A 276 13.84 10.41 -19.35
CA GLU A 276 12.75 9.57 -19.87
C GLU A 276 12.68 8.20 -19.18
N LYS A 277 13.80 7.47 -19.13
CA LYS A 277 13.89 6.17 -18.42
C LYS A 277 13.62 6.25 -16.91
N ASN A 278 13.75 7.43 -16.30
CA ASN A 278 13.48 7.65 -14.89
C ASN A 278 12.01 8.02 -14.66
N LEU A 279 11.37 8.74 -15.58
CA LEU A 279 9.95 9.06 -15.54
C LEU A 279 9.08 7.80 -15.50
N HIS A 280 9.32 6.84 -16.41
CA HIS A 280 8.54 5.60 -16.46
C HIS A 280 8.75 4.68 -15.24
N THR A 281 9.81 4.89 -14.47
CA THR A 281 10.08 4.13 -13.24
C THR A 281 9.81 4.96 -11.97
N TRP A 282 9.31 6.18 -12.12
CA TRP A 282 8.99 7.05 -11.00
C TRP A 282 7.71 6.59 -10.32
N SER A 283 7.77 6.49 -8.99
CA SER A 283 6.73 5.97 -8.12
C SER A 283 5.81 7.06 -7.54
N PHE A 284 5.65 8.20 -8.23
CA PHE A 284 4.83 9.32 -7.75
C PHE A 284 3.43 8.90 -7.30
N TYR A 285 2.76 8.05 -8.08
CA TYR A 285 1.43 7.54 -7.76
C TYR A 285 1.44 6.76 -6.43
N ARG A 286 2.42 5.87 -6.24
CA ARG A 286 2.57 5.11 -5.00
C ARG A 286 2.88 6.03 -3.81
N LEU A 287 3.72 7.05 -4.01
CA LEU A 287 4.03 8.02 -2.97
C LEU A 287 2.79 8.85 -2.59
N ALA A 288 2.02 9.32 -3.56
CA ALA A 288 0.75 10.02 -3.34
C ALA A 288 -0.25 9.16 -2.56
N GLN A 289 -0.46 7.89 -2.97
CA GLN A 289 -1.28 6.95 -2.23
C GLN A 289 -0.80 6.75 -0.78
N PHE A 290 0.52 6.72 -0.58
CA PHE A 290 1.09 6.58 0.76
C PHE A 290 0.92 7.82 1.63
N ILE A 291 0.94 9.01 1.04
CA ILE A 291 0.60 10.26 1.72
C ILE A 291 -0.88 10.22 2.10
N GLU A 292 -1.77 9.92 1.14
CA GLU A 292 -3.23 9.92 1.32
C GLU A 292 -3.69 8.98 2.44
N TYR A 293 -3.30 7.69 2.39
CA TYR A 293 -3.75 6.77 3.43
C TYR A 293 -3.19 7.14 4.81
N LYS A 294 -2.02 7.77 4.90
CA LYS A 294 -1.45 8.17 6.20
C LYS A 294 -2.01 9.49 6.71
N ALA A 295 -2.32 10.43 5.80
CA ALA A 295 -3.00 11.67 6.11
C ALA A 295 -4.38 11.37 6.71
N ASN A 296 -5.14 10.48 6.07
CA ASN A 296 -6.44 10.03 6.56
C ASN A 296 -6.38 9.42 7.96
N LEU A 297 -5.32 8.66 8.29
CA LEU A 297 -5.12 8.09 9.64
C LEU A 297 -4.92 9.14 10.73
N VAL A 298 -4.50 10.35 10.38
CA VAL A 298 -4.31 11.47 11.33
C VAL A 298 -5.30 12.61 11.10
N GLY A 299 -6.34 12.37 10.30
CA GLY A 299 -7.41 13.33 10.04
C GLY A 299 -7.06 14.45 9.06
N ILE A 300 -5.93 14.37 8.36
CA ILE A 300 -5.55 15.39 7.37
C ILE A 300 -6.23 15.08 6.04
N LYS A 301 -7.00 16.03 5.51
CA LYS A 301 -7.66 15.92 4.21
C LYS A 301 -6.63 16.02 3.09
N VAL A 302 -6.78 15.21 2.05
CA VAL A 302 -5.97 15.32 0.83
C VAL A 302 -6.82 15.82 -0.32
N GLU A 303 -6.34 16.86 -0.99
CA GLU A 303 -6.98 17.48 -2.16
C GLU A 303 -6.04 17.41 -3.36
N TYR A 304 -6.62 17.29 -4.55
CA TYR A 304 -5.86 17.26 -5.80
C TYR A 304 -6.07 18.54 -6.60
N VAL A 305 -5.00 19.07 -7.16
CA VAL A 305 -5.00 20.28 -8.00
C VAL A 305 -4.52 19.98 -9.41
N ASN A 306 -4.81 20.88 -10.35
CA ASN A 306 -4.35 20.77 -11.72
C ASN A 306 -2.83 20.99 -11.81
N PRO A 307 -2.04 20.05 -12.37
CA PRO A 307 -0.59 20.23 -12.54
C PRO A 307 -0.21 21.29 -13.59
N ALA A 308 -1.17 21.84 -14.34
CA ALA A 308 -0.89 22.81 -15.39
C ALA A 308 -0.20 24.07 -14.85
N TYR A 309 1.01 24.32 -15.35
CA TYR A 309 1.81 25.54 -15.11
C TYR A 309 2.26 25.79 -13.67
N THR A 310 1.98 24.88 -12.71
CA THR A 310 2.40 24.97 -11.30
C THR A 310 3.92 25.18 -11.13
N SER A 311 4.75 24.61 -12.00
CA SER A 311 6.21 24.78 -11.95
C SER A 311 6.76 25.94 -12.80
N GLN A 312 5.89 26.72 -13.44
CA GLN A 312 6.25 27.82 -14.36
C GLN A 312 5.70 29.18 -13.91
N THR A 313 4.55 29.19 -13.24
CA THR A 313 3.91 30.42 -12.77
C THR A 313 4.70 31.06 -11.64
N CYS A 314 5.00 32.35 -11.74
CA CYS A 314 5.60 33.11 -10.64
C CYS A 314 4.56 33.30 -9.52
N PRO A 315 4.86 32.93 -8.26
CA PRO A 315 3.93 33.16 -7.15
C PRO A 315 3.67 34.65 -6.85
N LYS A 316 4.56 35.55 -7.29
CA LYS A 316 4.48 37.00 -7.01
C LYS A 316 3.67 37.76 -8.07
N CYS A 317 3.88 37.48 -9.36
CA CYS A 317 3.28 38.26 -10.46
C CYS A 317 2.47 37.43 -11.45
N SER A 318 2.34 36.11 -11.22
CA SER A 318 1.59 35.17 -12.07
C SER A 318 2.13 35.00 -13.51
N GLU A 319 3.22 35.68 -13.90
CA GLU A 319 3.87 35.46 -15.19
C GLU A 319 4.48 34.05 -15.29
N LYS A 320 4.36 33.44 -16.47
CA LYS A 320 4.95 32.13 -16.76
C LYS A 320 6.43 32.30 -17.12
N ASN A 321 7.30 31.68 -16.34
CA ASN A 321 8.73 31.65 -16.60
C ASN A 321 9.16 30.27 -17.11
N LYS A 322 9.76 30.22 -18.29
CA LYS A 322 10.52 29.04 -18.74
C LYS A 322 11.88 29.05 -18.05
N ALA A 323 11.96 28.53 -16.83
CA ALA A 323 13.24 28.41 -16.14
C ALA A 323 14.06 27.24 -16.72
N PRO A 324 15.25 27.47 -17.33
CA PRO A 324 16.14 26.39 -17.74
C PRO A 324 16.87 25.73 -16.55
N ALA A 325 16.82 26.35 -15.37
CA ALA A 325 17.60 26.00 -14.18
C ALA A 325 16.74 25.51 -12.99
N ARG A 326 17.42 25.12 -11.91
CA ARG A 326 16.81 24.74 -10.60
C ARG A 326 16.33 25.93 -9.79
N LYS A 327 16.79 27.13 -10.13
CA LYS A 327 16.32 28.39 -9.57
C LYS A 327 15.31 28.97 -10.54
N SER A 328 14.14 29.33 -10.04
CA SER A 328 13.17 30.13 -10.77
C SER A 328 13.53 31.60 -10.53
N LYS A 329 13.83 32.35 -11.59
CA LYS A 329 14.02 33.80 -11.56
C LYS A 329 12.96 34.42 -12.46
N CYS A 330 12.14 35.29 -11.90
CA CYS A 330 11.13 36.03 -12.66
C CYS A 330 11.58 37.48 -12.89
N ARG A 331 11.09 38.10 -13.97
CA ARG A 331 11.33 39.51 -14.29
C ARG A 331 10.88 40.47 -13.19
N CYS A 332 9.88 40.10 -12.39
CA CYS A 332 9.42 40.87 -11.22
C CYS A 332 10.37 40.82 -10.00
N GLY A 333 11.56 40.24 -10.14
CA GLY A 333 12.58 40.12 -9.10
C GLY A 333 12.41 38.92 -8.16
N PHE A 334 11.38 38.09 -8.33
CA PHE A 334 11.18 36.90 -7.49
C PHE A 334 12.21 35.80 -7.84
N GLU A 335 12.95 35.32 -6.83
CA GLU A 335 13.90 34.22 -6.95
C GLU A 335 13.70 33.17 -5.84
N LYS A 336 13.42 31.91 -6.23
CA LYS A 336 13.34 30.77 -5.28
C LYS A 336 13.70 29.45 -5.97
N HIS A 337 13.92 28.38 -5.19
CA HIS A 337 14.10 27.04 -5.73
C HIS A 337 12.84 26.58 -6.49
N ARG A 338 12.99 26.02 -7.69
CA ARG A 338 11.88 25.65 -8.58
C ARG A 338 10.89 24.70 -7.93
N ASP A 339 11.37 23.65 -7.28
CA ASP A 339 10.49 22.66 -6.61
C ASP A 339 9.71 23.33 -5.44
N SER A 340 10.26 24.39 -4.83
CA SER A 340 9.53 25.18 -3.81
C SER A 340 8.47 26.08 -4.45
N VAL A 341 8.73 26.62 -5.64
CA VAL A 341 7.73 27.36 -6.43
C VAL A 341 6.59 26.43 -6.86
N GLY A 342 6.92 25.20 -7.28
CA GLY A 342 5.92 24.16 -7.54
C GLY A 342 5.03 23.93 -6.33
N ALA A 343 5.62 23.68 -5.15
CA ALA A 343 4.88 23.47 -3.91
C ALA A 343 4.02 24.70 -3.52
N MET A 344 4.53 25.92 -3.71
CA MET A 344 3.78 27.17 -3.47
C MET A 344 2.54 27.26 -4.34
N ASN A 345 2.69 27.02 -5.64
CA ASN A 345 1.58 27.09 -6.58
C ASN A 345 0.57 25.96 -6.35
N ILE A 346 1.02 24.76 -5.98
CA ILE A 346 0.13 23.65 -5.58
C ILE A 346 -0.70 24.01 -4.35
N ARG A 347 -0.09 24.69 -3.37
CA ARG A 347 -0.78 25.16 -2.15
C ARG A 347 -1.94 26.09 -2.49
N THR A 348 -1.78 27.00 -3.45
CA THR A 348 -2.77 28.03 -3.80
C THR A 348 -3.66 27.67 -5.00
N ALA A 349 -3.34 26.62 -5.74
CA ALA A 349 -4.09 26.21 -6.92
C ALA A 349 -5.53 25.79 -6.59
N THR A 350 -6.40 25.99 -7.58
CA THR A 350 -7.79 25.54 -7.52
C THR A 350 -7.85 24.01 -7.45
N VAL A 351 -8.61 23.52 -6.48
CA VAL A 351 -8.87 22.09 -6.29
C VAL A 351 -9.74 21.58 -7.44
N ILE A 352 -9.39 20.43 -7.99
CA ILE A 352 -10.21 19.75 -8.98
C ILE A 352 -11.35 19.07 -8.24
N ASN A 353 -12.60 19.42 -8.56
CA ASN A 353 -13.77 18.70 -8.08
C ASN A 353 -13.78 17.30 -8.71
N GLY A 354 -13.25 16.30 -8.00
CA GLY A 354 -13.19 14.92 -8.51
C GLY A 354 -12.74 13.92 -7.46
N THR A 355 -13.70 13.11 -7.01
CA THR A 355 -13.54 11.90 -6.22
C THR A 355 -12.35 11.05 -6.69
N SER A 356 -11.41 10.79 -5.76
CA SER A 356 -10.42 9.69 -5.72
C SER A 356 -9.96 9.08 -7.05
N GLN A 357 -8.64 9.17 -7.32
CA GLN A 357 -7.98 8.62 -8.52
C GLN A 357 -8.53 7.25 -8.95
N SER A 358 -9.15 7.20 -10.13
CA SER A 358 -9.38 5.95 -10.86
C SER A 358 -8.02 5.30 -11.17
N ALA A 359 -7.96 3.99 -10.89
CA ALA A 359 -6.75 3.15 -10.92
C ALA A 359 -6.16 2.95 -12.31
#